data_AF-A0A2V7UYM6-F1
#
_entry.id   AF-A0A2V7UYM6-F1
#
_cell.length_a   1.000
_cell.length_b   1.000
_cell.length_c   1.000
_cell.angle_alpha   90.00
_cell.angle_beta   90.00
_cell.angle_gamma   90.00
#
_symmetry.space_group_name_H-M   'P 1'
#
loop_
_entity.id
_entity.type
_entity.pdbx_description
1 polymer ?
#
loop_
_entity_poly.entity_id
_entity_poly.type
_entity_poly.pdbx_seq_one_letter_code
_entity_poly.pdbx_strand_id
1 'polypeptide(L)'
;VYLAKCCGPVRGEPIVGYITRGKGISVHSERCPNVERLLYDPERKIEVAWAGSKDTKFQVKLSIFSEDRQGVLARVTSAIADEESNISDVSAKTFEGKKGQITLILDISDMDHLERILHRLRGIQGVHHVERQSG
;
A
#
# COMPACT_ATOMS: atom_id res chain seq x y z
N VAL A 1 -13.49 8.52 14.09
CA VAL A 1 -12.28 8.77 13.28
C VAL A 1 -11.98 7.49 12.52
N TYR A 2 -11.69 7.55 11.22
CA TYR A 2 -11.42 6.35 10.42
C TYR A 2 -10.41 6.63 9.30
N LEU A 3 -9.70 5.60 8.82
CA LEU A 3 -8.76 5.73 7.70
C LEU A 3 -9.50 5.76 6.37
N ALA A 4 -9.12 6.69 5.49
CA ALA A 4 -9.73 6.84 4.18
C ALA A 4 -9.33 5.70 3.23
N LYS A 5 -10.32 5.12 2.55
CA LYS A 5 -10.10 4.00 1.62
C LYS A 5 -9.40 4.39 0.32
N CYS A 6 -9.45 5.67 -0.08
CA CYS A 6 -8.80 6.11 -1.32
C CYS A 6 -7.27 6.02 -1.22
N CYS A 7 -6.65 6.63 -0.22
CA CYS A 7 -5.18 6.54 -0.06
C CYS A 7 -4.73 5.39 0.84
N GLY A 8 -5.61 4.84 1.69
CA GLY A 8 -5.27 3.79 2.65
C GLY A 8 -4.00 4.12 3.44
N PRO A 9 -4.00 5.22 4.23
CA PRO A 9 -2.78 5.70 4.87
C PRO A 9 -2.23 4.68 5.85
N VAL A 10 -0.90 4.57 5.89
CA VAL A 10 -0.15 3.60 6.69
C VAL A 10 0.66 4.35 7.75
N ARG A 11 0.84 3.72 8.90
CA ARG A 11 1.70 4.24 9.97
C ARG A 11 3.11 4.53 9.44
N GLY A 12 3.61 5.73 9.70
CA GLY A 12 4.88 6.25 9.18
C GLY A 12 4.71 7.25 8.03
N GLU A 13 3.52 7.37 7.46
CA GLU A 13 3.20 8.41 6.50
C GLU A 13 2.71 9.69 7.19
N PRO A 14 2.99 10.88 6.62
CA PRO A 14 2.33 12.11 7.04
C PRO A 14 0.83 12.03 6.75
N ILE A 15 0.01 12.38 7.74
CA ILE A 15 -1.45 12.24 7.68
C ILE A 15 -2.17 13.55 8.03
N VAL A 16 -3.36 13.71 7.46
CA VAL A 16 -4.27 14.82 7.71
C VAL A 16 -5.68 14.32 7.98
N GLY A 17 -6.36 14.93 8.95
CA GLY A 17 -7.76 14.70 9.23
C GLY A 17 -8.65 15.66 8.43
N TYR A 18 -9.77 15.15 7.93
CA TYR A 18 -10.78 15.95 7.25
C TYR A 18 -12.15 15.70 7.88
N ILE A 19 -12.85 16.78 8.26
CA ILE A 19 -14.21 16.71 8.81
C ILE A 19 -15.18 16.40 7.67
N THR A 20 -15.78 15.21 7.71
CA THR A 20 -16.81 14.81 6.74
C THR A 20 -18.19 15.31 7.16
N ARG A 21 -19.10 15.47 6.19
CA ARG A 21 -20.51 15.76 6.48
C ARG A 21 -21.18 14.53 7.09
N GLY A 22 -21.27 14.50 8.43
CA GLY A 22 -22.05 13.52 9.18
C GLY A 22 -21.39 12.16 9.47
N LYS A 23 -20.17 11.89 9.01
CA LYS A 23 -19.44 10.61 9.30
C LYS A 23 -18.24 10.79 10.24
N GLY A 24 -18.08 11.98 10.81
CA GLY A 24 -16.94 12.32 11.66
C GLY A 24 -15.69 12.66 10.85
N ILE A 25 -14.51 12.29 11.36
CA ILE A 25 -13.20 12.63 10.78
C ILE A 25 -12.66 11.47 9.94
N SER A 26 -12.36 11.73 8.66
CA SER A 26 -11.61 10.82 7.78
C SER A 26 -10.13 11.19 7.78
N VAL A 27 -9.26 10.20 7.97
CA VAL A 27 -7.79 10.38 7.98
C VAL A 27 -7.23 9.97 6.64
N HIS A 28 -6.48 10.86 6.00
CA HIS A 28 -5.84 10.66 4.71
C HIS A 28 -4.33 10.78 4.84
N SER A 29 -3.59 10.20 3.89
CA SER A 29 -2.20 10.62 3.63
C SER A 29 -2.22 12.07 3.15
N GLU A 30 -1.26 12.88 3.58
CA GLU A 30 -1.10 14.26 3.10
C GLU A 30 -0.88 14.33 1.58
N ARG A 31 -0.37 13.24 0.98
CA ARG A 31 -0.14 13.13 -0.47
C ARG A 31 -1.37 12.64 -1.23
N CYS A 32 -2.53 12.51 -0.58
CA CYS A 32 -3.74 12.01 -1.22
C CYS A 32 -4.36 13.10 -2.13
N PRO A 33 -4.47 12.88 -3.45
CA PRO A 33 -5.04 13.88 -4.35
C PRO A 33 -6.52 14.17 -4.07
N ASN A 34 -7.23 13.24 -3.43
CA ASN A 34 -8.61 13.44 -3.04
C ASN A 34 -8.73 14.39 -1.83
N VAL A 35 -7.84 14.30 -0.84
CA VAL A 35 -7.89 15.22 0.30
C VAL A 35 -7.39 16.60 -0.09
N GLU A 36 -6.37 16.67 -0.95
CA GLU A 36 -5.86 17.94 -1.49
C GLU A 36 -6.98 18.79 -2.11
N ARG A 37 -7.87 18.17 -2.91
CA ARG A 37 -9.05 18.84 -3.47
C ARG A 37 -10.14 19.21 -2.46
N LEU A 38 -10.11 18.65 -1.26
CA LEU A 38 -11.08 18.94 -0.19
C LEU A 38 -10.57 20.00 0.79
N LEU A 39 -9.24 20.19 0.86
CA LEU A 39 -8.59 21.16 1.76
C LEU A 39 -8.77 22.63 1.35
N TYR A 40 -9.55 22.94 0.31
CA TYR A 40 -10.02 24.31 0.04
C TYR A 40 -10.95 24.84 1.15
N ASP A 41 -11.52 23.97 1.99
CA ASP A 41 -12.30 24.32 3.17
C ASP A 41 -11.41 24.14 4.44
N PRO A 42 -10.62 25.16 4.83
CA PRO A 42 -9.61 25.04 5.88
C PRO A 42 -10.22 24.75 7.26
N GLU A 43 -11.48 25.15 7.51
CA GLU A 43 -12.19 24.88 8.77
C GLU A 43 -12.44 23.38 8.98
N ARG A 44 -12.37 22.59 7.90
CA ARG A 44 -12.53 21.13 7.96
C ARG A 44 -11.22 20.37 8.03
N LYS A 45 -10.07 21.06 7.95
CA LYS A 45 -8.76 20.44 8.14
C LYS A 45 -8.50 20.29 9.63
N ILE A 46 -8.09 19.10 10.05
CA ILE A 46 -7.69 18.80 11.43
C ILE A 46 -6.31 18.15 11.41
N GLU A 47 -5.43 18.63 12.30
CA GLU A 47 -4.16 17.96 12.58
C GLU A 47 -4.40 16.67 13.37
N VAL A 48 -3.80 15.59 12.91
CA VAL A 48 -3.95 14.26 13.51
C VAL A 48 -2.58 13.59 13.58
N ALA A 49 -2.41 12.74 14.58
CA ALA A 49 -1.19 11.96 14.77
C ALA A 49 -1.53 10.48 14.92
N TRP A 50 -0.60 9.62 14.51
CA TRP A 50 -0.70 8.19 14.78
C TRP A 50 -0.60 7.92 16.28
N ALA A 51 -1.51 7.10 16.81
CA ALA A 51 -1.51 6.64 18.20
C ALA A 51 -1.60 5.10 18.26
N GLY A 52 -1.24 4.51 19.40
CA GLY A 52 -1.36 3.05 19.65
C GLY A 52 -0.12 2.22 19.32
N SER A 53 -0.17 0.92 19.69
CA SER A 53 0.91 -0.06 19.55
C SER A 53 1.08 -0.57 18.11
N LYS A 54 2.18 -1.32 17.87
CA LYS A 54 2.56 -1.89 16.57
C LYS A 54 1.67 -3.05 16.09
N ASP A 55 0.63 -3.42 16.85
CA ASP A 55 -0.20 -4.59 16.55
C ASP A 55 -1.25 -4.31 15.45
N THR A 56 -1.44 -3.04 15.08
CA THR A 56 -2.34 -2.68 13.97
C THR A 56 -1.69 -3.07 12.64
N LYS A 57 -2.38 -3.91 11.86
CA LYS A 57 -2.01 -4.22 10.48
C LYS A 57 -2.75 -3.30 9.50
N PHE A 58 -2.08 -2.97 8.41
CA PHE A 58 -2.59 -2.16 7.31
C PHE A 58 -2.58 -3.00 6.03
N GLN A 59 -3.64 -2.93 5.25
CA GLN A 59 -3.68 -3.58 3.94
C GLN A 59 -3.13 -2.65 2.88
N VAL A 60 -2.19 -3.18 2.09
CA VAL A 60 -1.63 -2.50 0.93
C VAL A 60 -1.75 -3.37 -0.30
N LYS A 61 -2.03 -2.74 -1.44
CA LYS A 61 -2.10 -3.39 -2.73
C LYS A 61 -0.85 -3.05 -3.52
N LEU A 62 -0.12 -4.06 -3.99
CA LEU A 62 1.06 -3.88 -4.84
C LEU A 62 0.78 -4.40 -6.25
N SER A 63 1.36 -3.72 -7.24
CA SER A 63 1.56 -4.21 -8.60
C SER A 63 3.05 -4.48 -8.81
N ILE A 64 3.37 -5.69 -9.23
CA ILE A 64 4.72 -6.14 -9.58
C ILE A 64 4.73 -6.43 -11.07
N PHE A 65 5.62 -5.77 -11.81
CA PHE A 65 5.84 -5.99 -13.22
C PHE A 65 7.14 -6.76 -13.41
N SER A 66 7.07 -7.82 -14.19
CA SER A 66 8.14 -8.79 -14.34
C SER A 66 8.23 -9.36 -15.75
N GLU A 67 9.35 -10.00 -16.05
CA GLU A 67 9.47 -10.98 -17.11
C GLU A 67 8.64 -12.22 -16.77
N ASP A 68 7.85 -12.70 -17.73
CA ASP A 68 7.15 -13.97 -17.64
C ASP A 68 8.15 -15.12 -17.79
N ARG A 69 8.64 -15.57 -16.65
CA ARG A 69 9.58 -16.69 -16.54
C ARG A 69 9.17 -17.61 -15.40
N GLN A 70 9.52 -18.87 -15.54
CA GLN A 70 9.21 -19.91 -14.56
C GLN A 70 9.70 -19.53 -13.16
N GLY A 71 8.81 -19.65 -12.18
CA GLY A 71 9.12 -19.50 -10.76
C GLY A 71 9.08 -18.07 -10.20
N VAL A 72 8.81 -17.03 -11.01
CA VAL A 72 8.73 -15.64 -10.48
C VAL A 72 7.66 -15.50 -9.41
N LEU A 73 6.44 -16.01 -9.66
CA LEU A 73 5.36 -15.93 -8.68
C LEU A 73 5.74 -16.59 -7.35
N ALA A 74 6.36 -17.77 -7.40
CA ALA A 74 6.80 -18.48 -6.20
C ALA A 74 7.89 -17.70 -5.42
N ARG A 75 8.84 -17.07 -6.13
CA ARG A 75 9.87 -16.22 -5.49
C ARG A 75 9.25 -14.99 -4.85
N VAL A 76 8.29 -14.36 -5.52
CA VAL A 76 7.56 -13.19 -5.02
C VAL A 76 6.80 -13.53 -3.74
N THR A 77 5.99 -14.59 -3.76
CA THR A 77 5.22 -14.98 -2.57
C THR A 77 6.11 -15.44 -1.42
N SER A 78 7.21 -16.13 -1.71
CA SER A 78 8.19 -16.53 -0.68
C SER A 78 8.88 -15.33 -0.06
N ALA A 79 9.31 -14.35 -0.84
CA ALA A 79 9.95 -13.14 -0.33
C ALA A 79 9.03 -12.30 0.56
N ILE A 80 7.71 -12.33 0.31
CA ILE A 80 6.70 -11.68 1.17
C ILE A 80 6.53 -12.47 2.47
N ALA A 81 6.47 -13.80 2.39
CA ALA A 81 6.37 -14.66 3.57
C ALA A 81 7.61 -14.56 4.49
N ASP A 82 8.81 -14.40 3.93
CA ASP A 82 10.05 -14.19 4.68
C ASP A 82 10.06 -12.89 5.51
N GLU A 83 9.22 -11.91 5.17
CA GLU A 83 9.00 -10.68 5.94
C GLU A 83 7.82 -10.81 6.91
N GLU A 84 7.28 -12.02 7.12
CA GLU A 84 6.15 -12.29 8.02
C GLU A 84 4.88 -11.49 7.64
N SER A 85 4.67 -11.29 6.33
CA SER A 85 3.51 -10.61 5.79
C SER A 85 2.50 -11.61 5.20
N ASN A 86 1.23 -11.45 5.60
CA ASN A 86 0.13 -12.25 5.08
C ASN A 86 -0.37 -11.68 3.74
N ILE A 87 -0.66 -12.55 2.78
CA ILE A 87 -1.25 -12.20 1.48
C ILE A 87 -2.72 -12.55 1.51
N SER A 88 -3.62 -11.57 1.41
CA SER A 88 -5.06 -11.79 1.42
C SER A 88 -5.66 -12.00 0.03
N ASP A 89 -5.00 -11.48 -1.01
CA ASP A 89 -5.43 -11.65 -2.41
C ASP A 89 -4.21 -11.67 -3.33
N VAL A 90 -4.26 -12.50 -4.37
CA VAL A 90 -3.23 -12.57 -5.40
C VAL A 90 -3.85 -12.84 -6.77
N SER A 91 -3.42 -12.07 -7.76
CA SER A 91 -3.78 -12.24 -9.16
C SER A 91 -2.53 -12.12 -10.02
N ALA A 92 -2.29 -13.08 -10.90
CA ALA A 92 -1.18 -13.07 -11.83
C ALA A 92 -1.70 -13.15 -13.27
N LYS A 93 -1.13 -12.33 -14.15
CA LYS A 93 -1.46 -12.27 -15.58
C LYS A 93 -0.19 -12.19 -16.39
N THR A 94 -0.19 -12.82 -17.56
CA THR A 94 0.88 -12.72 -18.56
C THR A 94 0.38 -11.98 -19.79
N PHE A 95 1.30 -11.37 -20.51
CA PHE A 95 1.06 -10.56 -21.70
C PHE A 95 2.09 -10.90 -22.78
N GLU A 96 1.83 -10.44 -24.00
CA GLU A 96 2.77 -10.58 -25.12
C GLU A 96 4.16 -10.00 -24.79
N GLY A 97 5.19 -10.57 -25.41
CA GLY A 97 6.57 -10.14 -25.19
C GLY A 97 7.17 -10.61 -23.85
N LYS A 98 6.69 -11.74 -23.31
CA LYS A 98 7.15 -12.33 -22.04
C LYS A 98 7.06 -11.34 -20.87
N LYS A 99 5.92 -10.65 -20.75
CA LYS A 99 5.65 -9.74 -19.63
C LYS A 99 4.66 -10.38 -18.69
N GLY A 100 4.88 -10.22 -17.40
CA GLY A 100 4.01 -10.67 -16.32
C GLY A 100 3.66 -9.50 -15.40
N GLN A 101 2.41 -9.49 -14.93
CA GLN A 101 1.97 -8.62 -13.84
C GLN A 101 1.40 -9.48 -12.72
N ILE A 102 1.91 -9.27 -11.51
CA ILE A 102 1.39 -9.85 -10.29
C ILE A 102 0.79 -8.71 -9.47
N THR A 103 -0.47 -8.83 -9.12
CA THR A 103 -1.16 -7.91 -8.20
C THR A 103 -1.44 -8.66 -6.91
N LEU A 104 -1.12 -8.07 -5.77
CA LEU A 104 -1.32 -8.69 -4.47
C LEU A 104 -1.77 -7.70 -3.42
N ILE A 105 -2.64 -8.14 -2.51
CA ILE A 105 -3.04 -7.41 -1.31
C ILE A 105 -2.40 -8.12 -0.13
N LEU A 106 -1.65 -7.37 0.67
CA LEU A 106 -0.89 -7.90 1.80
C LEU A 106 -0.97 -7.00 3.05
N ASP A 107 -0.74 -7.61 4.20
CA ASP A 107 -0.78 -6.95 5.49
C ASP A 107 0.63 -6.47 5.90
N ILE A 108 0.75 -5.18 6.24
CA ILE A 108 1.98 -4.57 6.77
C ILE A 108 1.74 -3.96 8.16
N SER A 109 2.79 -3.78 8.95
CA SER A 109 2.71 -3.12 10.26
C SER A 109 2.89 -1.61 10.18
N ASP A 110 3.75 -1.16 9.25
CA ASP A 110 4.16 0.22 9.08
C ASP A 110 4.90 0.37 7.73
N MET A 111 5.28 1.61 7.41
CA MET A 111 6.06 1.91 6.21
C MET A 111 7.43 1.24 6.20
N ASP A 112 8.08 1.09 7.35
CA ASP A 112 9.39 0.42 7.42
C ASP A 112 9.29 -1.06 7.01
N HIS A 113 8.23 -1.75 7.44
CA HIS A 113 7.94 -3.11 6.99
C HIS A 113 7.66 -3.16 5.49
N LEU A 114 6.86 -2.23 4.97
CA LEU A 114 6.63 -2.16 3.52
C LEU A 114 7.94 -1.96 2.74
N GLU A 115 8.81 -1.06 3.18
CA GLU A 115 10.09 -0.80 2.49
C GLU A 115 10.99 -2.04 2.47
N ARG A 116 11.03 -2.85 3.54
CA ARG A 116 11.76 -4.13 3.53
C ARG A 116 11.19 -5.11 2.50
N ILE A 117 9.86 -5.25 2.43
CA ILE A 117 9.19 -6.08 1.41
C ILE A 117 9.53 -5.58 0.01
N LEU A 118 9.39 -4.28 -0.25
CA LEU A 118 9.69 -3.68 -1.55
C LEU A 118 11.16 -3.89 -1.95
N HIS A 119 12.09 -3.76 -1.01
CA HIS A 119 13.50 -4.02 -1.24
C HIS A 119 13.76 -5.46 -1.68
N ARG A 120 13.19 -6.45 -0.98
CA ARG A 120 13.31 -7.87 -1.37
C ARG A 120 12.71 -8.16 -2.74
N LEU A 121 11.50 -7.64 -3.00
CA LEU A 121 10.81 -7.86 -4.26
C LEU A 121 11.60 -7.31 -5.45
N ARG A 122 12.19 -6.12 -5.31
CA ARG A 122 13.06 -5.51 -6.34
C ARG A 122 14.34 -6.30 -6.60
N GLY A 123 14.82 -7.08 -5.63
CA GLY A 123 15.98 -7.96 -5.77
C GLY A 123 15.71 -9.26 -6.53
N ILE A 124 14.43 -9.61 -6.79
CA ILE A 124 14.08 -10.84 -7.50
C ILE A 124 14.42 -10.69 -8.98
N GLN A 125 15.27 -11.58 -9.48
CA GLN A 125 15.61 -11.62 -10.90
C GLN A 125 14.36 -11.77 -11.76
N GLY A 126 14.17 -10.83 -12.70
CA GLY A 126 13.00 -10.77 -13.57
C GLY A 126 11.92 -9.80 -13.08
N VAL A 127 12.01 -9.24 -11.86
CA VAL A 127 11.16 -8.11 -11.44
C VAL A 127 11.79 -6.81 -11.94
N HIS A 128 11.00 -5.99 -12.62
CA HIS A 128 11.48 -4.71 -13.19
C HIS A 128 10.91 -3.50 -12.44
N HIS A 129 9.67 -3.61 -11.96
CA HIS A 129 9.01 -2.51 -11.28
C HIS A 129 8.06 -3.04 -10.21
N VAL A 130 8.01 -2.35 -9.08
CA VAL A 130 7.09 -2.64 -7.97
C VAL A 130 6.51 -1.31 -7.50
N GLU A 131 5.19 -1.21 -7.49
CA GLU A 131 4.49 -0.02 -7.04
C GLU A 131 3.36 -0.37 -6.08
N ARG A 132 3.15 0.49 -5.09
CA ARG A 132 1.95 0.48 -4.26
C ARG A 132 0.84 1.19 -5.03
N GLN A 133 -0.29 0.51 -5.20
CA GLN A 133 -1.49 1.14 -5.73
C GLN A 133 -2.06 2.07 -4.66
N SER A 134 -2.03 3.37 -4.94
CA SER A 134 -2.88 4.34 -4.24
C SER A 134 -4.24 4.32 -4.94
N GLY A 135 -5.34 4.18 -4.20
CA GLY A 135 -6.69 4.20 -4.76
C GLY A 135 -7.26 5.61 -4.95
#